data_AF-A0A935MBU7-F1
#
_entry.id   AF-A0A935MBU7-F1
#
_cell.length_a   1.000
_cell.length_b   1.000
_cell.length_c   1.000
_cell.angle_alpha   90.00
_cell.angle_beta   90.00
_cell.angle_gamma   90.00
#
_symmetry.space_group_name_H-M   'P 1'
#
loop_
_entity.id
_entity.type
_entity.pdbx_description
1 polymer ?
#
loop_
_entity_poly.entity_id
_entity_poly.type
_entity_poly.pdbx_seq_one_letter_code
_entity_poly.pdbx_strand_id
1 'polypeptide(L)'
;MGFEISISENKNSNIFIFTERHSKSTNDNGVATLQIGSGSQIYGKPLSSIPFIRDSYYIKISVDINRNGIFEPISESQLLSVPYALASDTANYSFKSSSLPNLAPNQMRY
;
A
#
# COMPACT_ATOMS: atom_id res chain seq x y z
N MET A 1 18.50 16.53 -4.80
CA MET A 1 17.06 16.64 -5.05
C MET A 1 16.30 15.91 -3.97
N GLY A 2 15.07 16.34 -3.71
CA GLY A 2 14.11 15.62 -2.87
C GLY A 2 12.92 15.19 -3.70
N PHE A 3 12.31 14.06 -3.36
CA PHE A 3 11.04 13.65 -3.93
C PHE A 3 10.00 13.56 -2.81
N GLU A 4 8.80 14.04 -3.10
CA GLU A 4 7.64 13.90 -2.23
C GLU A 4 6.58 13.09 -2.98
N ILE A 5 6.09 12.04 -2.33
CA ILE A 5 5.07 11.15 -2.86
C ILE A 5 3.85 11.31 -1.97
N SER A 6 2.73 11.71 -2.57
CA SER A 6 1.48 11.97 -1.86
C SER A 6 0.34 11.15 -2.46
N ILE A 7 -0.57 10.65 -1.61
CA ILE A 7 -1.74 9.87 -2.02
C ILE A 7 -3.01 10.63 -1.67
N SER A 8 -3.97 10.69 -2.61
CA SER A 8 -5.31 11.27 -2.41
C SER A 8 -6.41 10.35 -2.95
N GLU A 9 -7.63 10.54 -2.45
CA GLU A 9 -8.84 9.82 -2.91
C GLU A 9 -9.46 10.46 -4.18
N ASN A 10 -9.06 11.69 -4.50
CA ASN A 10 -9.56 12.43 -5.65
C ASN A 10 -8.40 12.96 -6.50
N LYS A 11 -8.64 13.04 -7.81
CA LYS A 11 -7.73 13.69 -8.76
C LYS A 11 -7.60 15.18 -8.45
N ASN A 12 -6.42 15.76 -8.63
CA ASN A 12 -6.11 17.16 -8.34
C ASN A 12 -6.43 17.59 -6.89
N SER A 13 -6.47 16.65 -5.95
CA SER A 13 -6.70 16.97 -4.54
C SER A 13 -5.48 17.66 -3.94
N ASN A 14 -5.73 18.61 -3.05
CA ASN A 14 -4.74 19.17 -2.13
C ASN A 14 -4.87 18.57 -0.71
N ILE A 15 -5.80 17.65 -0.53
CA ILE A 15 -5.99 16.87 0.69
C ILE A 15 -5.40 15.48 0.43
N PHE A 16 -4.33 15.17 1.17
CA PHE A 16 -3.60 13.92 1.05
C PHE A 16 -3.84 13.04 2.29
N ILE A 17 -4.02 11.74 2.05
CA ILE A 17 -4.21 10.73 3.11
C ILE A 17 -2.90 10.09 3.55
N PHE A 18 -1.84 10.28 2.76
CA PHE A 18 -0.48 9.83 3.03
C PHE A 18 0.51 10.70 2.24
N THR A 19 1.62 11.04 2.89
CA THR A 19 2.75 11.71 2.25
C THR A 19 4.06 11.16 2.80
N GLU A 20 5.01 10.87 1.91
CA GLU A 20 6.38 10.50 2.26
C GLU A 20 7.41 11.28 1.44
N ARG A 21 8.63 11.35 1.98
CA ARG A 21 9.77 11.97 1.31
C ARG A 21 10.92 11.00 1.09
N HIS A 22 11.56 11.16 -0.06
CA HIS A 22 12.77 10.44 -0.45
C HIS A 22 13.90 11.41 -0.71
N SER A 23 15.09 11.04 -0.26
CA SER A 23 16.35 11.69 -0.62
C SER A 23 17.15 10.75 -1.51
N LYS A 24 16.84 10.77 -2.82
CA LYS A 24 17.62 10.06 -3.85
C LYS A 24 18.12 11.02 -4.91
N SER A 25 19.26 10.69 -5.52
CA SER A 25 19.73 11.30 -6.76
C SER A 25 19.20 10.52 -7.96
N THR A 26 18.86 11.21 -9.04
CA THR A 26 18.73 10.58 -10.37
C THR A 26 20.08 10.06 -10.84
N ASN A 27 20.10 9.07 -11.73
CA ASN A 27 21.31 8.68 -12.45
C ASN A 27 21.68 9.74 -13.52
N ASP A 28 22.80 9.52 -14.22
CA ASP A 28 23.31 10.42 -15.26
C ASP A 28 22.32 10.64 -16.42
N ASN A 29 21.35 9.73 -16.59
CA ASN A 29 20.29 9.81 -17.59
C ASN A 29 19.01 10.49 -17.07
N GLY A 30 19.03 11.06 -15.86
CA GLY A 30 17.88 11.71 -15.25
C GLY A 30 16.80 10.76 -14.72
N VAL A 31 17.08 9.45 -14.63
CA VAL A 31 16.14 8.45 -14.12
C VAL A 31 16.32 8.28 -12.62
N ALA A 32 15.23 8.32 -11.87
CA ALA A 32 15.20 7.97 -10.45
C ALA A 32 14.26 6.78 -10.21
N THR A 33 14.66 5.86 -9.33
CA THR A 33 13.83 4.74 -8.90
C THR A 33 13.47 4.92 -7.42
N LEU A 34 12.18 5.18 -7.18
CA LEU A 34 11.60 5.38 -5.86
C LEU A 34 10.72 4.18 -5.53
N GLN A 35 10.86 3.66 -4.32
CA GLN A 35 9.99 2.61 -3.80
C GLN A 35 9.00 3.24 -2.83
N ILE A 36 7.71 3.15 -3.14
CA ILE A 36 6.68 3.74 -2.29
C ILE A 36 6.64 2.99 -0.96
N GLY A 37 6.63 3.72 0.16
CA GLY A 37 6.63 3.18 1.52
C GLY A 37 8.01 2.91 2.11
N SER A 38 9.08 3.11 1.33
CA SER A 38 10.46 3.08 1.86
C SER A 38 11.00 4.48 2.20
N GLY A 39 10.19 5.52 2.03
CA GLY A 39 10.55 6.89 2.35
C GLY A 39 10.33 7.22 3.83
N SER A 40 10.64 8.46 4.20
CA SER A 40 10.25 9.00 5.50
C SER A 40 8.82 9.52 5.41
N GLN A 41 7.88 8.91 6.13
CA GLN A 41 6.51 9.40 6.21
C GLN A 41 6.47 10.77 6.88
N ILE A 42 5.81 11.74 6.24
CA ILE A 42 5.68 13.12 6.71
C ILE A 42 4.27 13.40 7.20
N TYR A 43 3.25 12.78 6.59
CA TYR A 43 1.85 13.04 6.91
C TYR A 43 0.94 11.84 6.67
N GLY A 44 -0.23 11.85 7.29
CA GLY A 44 -1.32 10.91 7.02
C GLY A 44 -1.21 9.56 7.74
N LYS A 45 -1.98 8.59 7.24
CA LYS A 45 -2.02 7.22 7.80
C LYS A 45 -0.84 6.39 7.29
N PRO A 46 -0.33 5.40 8.04
CA PRO A 46 0.65 4.45 7.52
C PRO A 46 0.15 3.83 6.21
N LEU A 47 1.02 3.71 5.22
CA LEU A 47 0.66 3.21 3.88
C LEU A 47 -0.08 1.86 3.93
N SER A 48 0.32 0.97 4.85
CA SER A 48 -0.29 -0.36 5.06
C SER A 48 -1.73 -0.34 5.56
N SER A 49 -2.19 0.78 6.13
CA SER A 49 -3.54 0.91 6.70
C SER A 49 -4.56 1.52 5.74
N ILE A 50 -4.13 1.92 4.53
CA ILE A 50 -4.99 2.55 3.53
C ILE A 50 -5.79 1.45 2.80
N PRO A 51 -7.13 1.54 2.77
CA PRO A 51 -7.99 0.51 2.19
C PRO A 51 -8.08 0.63 0.66
N PHE A 52 -7.00 0.27 -0.04
CA PHE A 52 -6.85 0.42 -1.49
C PHE A 52 -7.90 -0.29 -2.37
N ILE A 53 -8.69 -1.20 -1.81
CA ILE A 53 -9.72 -1.96 -2.54
C ILE A 53 -11.05 -1.22 -2.70
N ARG A 54 -11.29 -0.18 -1.88
CA ARG A 54 -12.63 0.42 -1.77
C ARG A 54 -12.85 1.60 -2.72
N ASP A 55 -11.80 2.37 -2.97
CA ASP A 55 -11.88 3.66 -3.66
C ASP A 55 -10.79 3.81 -4.72
N SER A 56 -10.97 4.80 -5.60
CA SER A 56 -9.91 5.24 -6.50
C SER A 56 -8.91 6.09 -5.74
N TYR A 57 -7.64 5.72 -5.81
CA TYR A 57 -6.55 6.51 -5.23
C TYR A 57 -5.69 7.11 -6.33
N TYR A 58 -5.09 8.26 -6.05
CA TYR A 58 -4.20 8.98 -6.95
C TYR A 58 -2.86 9.19 -6.26
N ILE A 59 -1.78 8.93 -6.98
CA ILE A 59 -0.42 9.27 -6.54
C ILE A 59 -0.02 10.56 -7.23
N LYS A 60 0.42 11.52 -6.43
CA LYS A 60 1.10 12.74 -6.85
C LYS A 60 2.57 12.65 -6.49
N ILE A 61 3.43 12.88 -7.48
CA ILE A 61 4.88 12.96 -7.29
C ILE A 61 5.28 14.42 -7.49
N SER A 62 5.96 14.96 -6.48
CA SER A 62 6.55 16.29 -6.51
C SER A 62 8.05 16.21 -6.31
N VAL A 63 8.79 17.15 -6.90
CA VAL A 63 10.26 17.18 -6.84
C VAL A 63 10.75 18.53 -6.35
N ASP A 64 11.75 18.49 -5.48
CA ASP A 64 12.57 19.64 -5.12
C ASP A 64 13.93 19.50 -5.83
N ILE A 65 14.04 20.15 -7.00
CA ILE A 65 15.25 20.12 -7.83
C ILE A 65 16.37 20.91 -7.15
N ASN A 66 16.04 22.08 -6.59
CA ASN A 66 17.01 23.05 -6.06
C ASN A 66 17.39 22.78 -4.60
N ARG A 67 16.78 21.79 -3.96
CA ARG A 67 16.94 21.47 -2.53
C ARG A 67 16.58 22.65 -1.61
N ASN A 68 15.61 23.47 -2.02
CA ASN A 68 15.18 24.66 -1.30
C ASN A 68 13.94 24.42 -0.42
N GLY A 69 13.45 23.18 -0.37
CA GLY A 69 12.25 22.78 0.39
C GLY A 69 10.94 23.02 -0.35
N ILE A 70 10.97 23.51 -1.60
CA ILE A 70 9.79 23.73 -2.44
C ILE A 70 9.64 22.53 -3.38
N PHE A 71 8.54 21.82 -3.26
CA PHE A 71 8.23 20.62 -4.04
C PHE A 71 7.22 20.95 -5.13
N GLU A 72 7.63 20.86 -6.39
CA GLU A 72 6.77 21.12 -7.54
C GLU A 72 6.20 19.81 -8.11
N PRO A 73 4.89 19.73 -8.40
CA PRO A 73 4.27 18.52 -8.91
C PRO A 73 4.74 18.23 -10.35
N ILE A 74 5.23 17.01 -10.58
CA ILE A 74 5.70 16.55 -11.90
C ILE A 74 4.84 15.44 -12.48
N SER A 75 4.06 14.76 -11.64
CA SER A 75 3.16 13.69 -12.08
C SER A 75 1.99 13.54 -11.12
N GLU A 76 0.81 13.28 -11.68
CA GLU A 76 -0.34 12.77 -10.94
C GLU A 76 -0.96 11.63 -11.75
N SER A 77 -1.14 10.46 -11.14
CA SER A 77 -1.67 9.28 -11.80
C SER A 77 -2.61 8.50 -10.90
N GLN A 78 -3.60 7.84 -11.49
CA GLN A 78 -4.52 6.97 -10.76
C GLN A 78 -3.84 5.62 -10.45
N LEU A 79 -3.99 5.15 -9.22
CA LEU A 79 -3.67 3.78 -8.82
C LEU A 79 -4.75 2.84 -9.35
N LEU A 80 -4.51 2.27 -10.53
CA LEU A 80 -5.43 1.33 -11.19
C LEU A 80 -5.31 -0.10 -10.64
N SER A 81 -4.22 -0.39 -9.95
CA SER A 81 -4.01 -1.62 -9.18
C SER A 81 -2.96 -1.32 -8.12
N VAL A 82 -3.36 -1.38 -6.85
CA VAL A 82 -2.36 -1.44 -5.78
C VAL A 82 -1.98 -2.92 -5.65
N PRO A 83 -0.69 -3.28 -5.69
CA PRO A 83 -0.32 -4.68 -5.66
C PRO A 83 -0.89 -5.36 -4.43
N TYR A 84 -1.39 -6.55 -4.69
CA TYR A 84 -1.81 -7.60 -3.78
C TYR A 84 -0.64 -8.04 -2.85
N ALA A 85 -0.13 -7.13 -2.02
CA ALA A 85 0.94 -7.42 -1.06
C ALA A 85 0.42 -7.56 0.38
N LEU A 86 -0.87 -7.31 0.63
CA LEU A 86 -1.49 -7.40 1.96
C LEU A 86 -2.77 -8.25 1.98
N ALA A 87 -2.95 -9.14 0.99
CA ALA A 87 -4.07 -10.08 0.94
C ALA A 87 -3.61 -11.54 1.02
N SER A 88 -2.53 -11.82 1.75
CA SER A 88 -2.09 -13.19 2.04
C SER A 88 -2.77 -13.81 3.27
N ASP A 89 -3.57 -13.08 4.06
CA ASP A 89 -3.98 -13.55 5.40
C ASP A 89 -5.50 -13.70 5.64
N THR A 90 -6.31 -13.82 4.57
CA THR A 90 -7.74 -14.13 4.72
C THR A 90 -8.20 -15.33 3.91
N ALA A 91 -7.32 -16.32 3.74
CA ALA A 91 -7.69 -17.66 3.30
C ALA A 91 -7.40 -18.73 4.38
N ASN A 92 -7.61 -18.41 5.66
CA ASN A 92 -7.82 -19.45 6.67
C ASN A 92 -9.26 -19.99 6.52
N TYR A 93 -9.52 -20.71 5.43
CA TYR A 93 -10.64 -21.64 5.40
C TYR A 93 -10.33 -22.74 6.42
N SER A 94 -10.84 -22.56 7.64
CA SER A 94 -10.91 -23.63 8.62
C SER A 94 -11.87 -24.67 8.07
N PHE A 95 -11.34 -25.64 7.33
CA PHE A 95 -12.04 -26.90 7.10
C PHE A 95 -12.16 -27.56 8.47
N LYS A 96 -13.25 -27.27 9.18
CA LYS A 96 -13.62 -28.01 10.37
C LYS A 96 -13.97 -29.41 9.86
N SER A 97 -13.01 -30.33 9.89
CA SER A 97 -13.25 -31.74 9.60
C SER A 97 -14.41 -32.17 10.50
N SER A 98 -15.58 -32.39 9.91
CA SER A 98 -16.74 -32.91 10.63
C SER A 98 -16.27 -34.17 11.33
N SER A 99 -16.23 -34.10 12.66
CA SER A 99 -15.91 -35.21 13.54
C SER A 99 -16.71 -36.42 13.07
N LEU A 100 -16.00 -37.37 12.46
CA LEU A 100 -16.56 -38.67 12.10
C LEU A 100 -17.27 -39.19 13.36
N PRO A 101 -18.55 -39.61 13.29
CA PRO A 101 -19.22 -40.13 14.46
C PRO A 101 -18.41 -41.32 14.98
N ASN A 102 -17.99 -41.21 16.23
CA ASN A 102 -17.24 -42.25 16.94
C ASN A 102 -18.10 -43.52 17.01
N LEU A 103 -17.91 -44.44 16.07
CA LEU A 103 -18.44 -45.80 16.17
C LEU A 103 -17.62 -46.51 17.25
N ALA A 104 -18.09 -46.45 18.49
CA ALA A 104 -17.47 -47.17 19.59
C ALA A 104 -17.46 -48.69 19.26
N PRO A 105 -16.32 -49.38 19.50
CA PRO A 105 -16.21 -50.80 19.23
C PRO A 105 -17.05 -51.59 20.24
N ASN A 106 -18.19 -52.11 19.75
CA ASN A 106 -18.79 -53.38 20.15
C ASN A 106 -18.91 -53.65 21.67
N GLN A 107 -20.06 -53.33 22.27
CA GLN A 107 -20.48 -53.86 23.59
C GLN A 107 -21.85 -54.55 23.48
N MET A 108 -21.77 -55.79 22.99
CA MET A 108 -22.44 -57.03 23.43
C MET A 108 -23.83 -57.00 24.12
N ARG A 109 -24.78 -57.67 23.43
CA ARG A 109 -25.86 -58.57 23.90
C ARG A 109 -26.33 -58.49 25.38
N TYR A 110 -27.63 -58.31 25.58
CA TYR A 110 -28.62 -59.39 25.80
C TYR A 110 -29.95 -58.99 25.17
#